data_AF-A0A2G5LH69-F1
#
_entry.id   AF-A0A2G5LH69-F1
#
_cell.length_a   1.000
_cell.length_b   1.000
_cell.length_c   1.000
_cell.angle_alpha   90.00
_cell.angle_beta   90.00
_cell.angle_gamma   90.00
#
_symmetry.space_group_name_H-M   'P 1'
#
loop_
_entity.id
_entity.type
_entity.pdbx_description
1 polymer ?
#
loop_
_entity_poly.entity_id
_entity_poly.type
_entity_poly.pdbx_seq_one_letter_code
_entity_poly.pdbx_strand_id
1 'polypeptide(L)'
;MAFSLARLALLGATLCLALPLHAAPTQIEQGQYVAQLGDCIACRTAKKGQVMAGGLELSTPLGTIYSSNITPAANRSMRVIKATA
;
A
#
# COMPACT_ATOMS: atom_id res chain seq x y z
N MET A 1 -24.83 37.34 -2.81
CA MET A 1 -23.56 36.72 -3.23
C MET A 1 -22.94 35.86 -2.11
N ALA A 2 -22.82 36.34 -0.87
CA ALA A 2 -22.28 35.56 0.26
C ALA A 2 -23.02 34.22 0.53
N PHE A 3 -24.36 34.19 0.41
CA PHE A 3 -25.15 32.97 0.60
C PHE A 3 -24.93 31.90 -0.49
N SER A 4 -24.61 32.30 -1.73
CA SER A 4 -24.29 31.33 -2.80
C SER A 4 -22.92 30.69 -2.58
N LEU A 5 -21.94 31.46 -2.12
CA LEU A 5 -20.60 30.95 -1.80
C LEU A 5 -20.64 29.99 -0.61
N ALA A 6 -21.43 30.30 0.42
CA ALA A 6 -21.64 29.42 1.57
C ALA A 6 -22.28 28.08 1.19
N ARG A 7 -23.25 28.08 0.25
CA ARG A 7 -23.89 26.85 -0.24
C ARG A 7 -22.95 25.97 -1.07
N LEU A 8 -22.12 26.56 -1.93
CA LEU A 8 -21.10 25.79 -2.66
C LEU A 8 -20.06 25.18 -1.72
N ALA A 9 -19.62 25.93 -0.70
CA ALA A 9 -18.69 25.41 0.30
C ALA A 9 -19.28 24.25 1.11
N LEU A 10 -20.56 24.33 1.49
CA LEU A 10 -21.24 23.25 2.20
C LEU A 10 -21.40 21.98 1.34
N LEU A 11 -21.78 22.15 0.06
CA LEU A 11 -21.90 21.04 -0.90
C LEU A 11 -20.55 20.38 -1.20
N GLY A 12 -19.48 21.17 -1.30
CA GLY A 12 -18.13 20.63 -1.47
C GLY A 12 -17.65 19.84 -0.25
N ALA A 13 -17.92 20.33 0.96
CA ALA A 13 -17.54 19.67 2.20
C ALA A 13 -18.27 18.33 2.40
N THR A 14 -19.58 18.28 2.13
CA THR A 14 -20.36 17.03 2.24
C THR A 14 -19.94 16.00 1.19
N LEU A 15 -19.59 16.42 -0.03
CA LEU A 15 -19.08 15.51 -1.05
C LEU A 15 -17.76 14.86 -0.65
N CYS A 16 -16.81 15.63 -0.09
CA CYS A 16 -15.53 15.09 0.41
C CYS A 16 -15.70 14.07 1.53
N LEU A 17 -16.72 14.22 2.39
CA LEU A 17 -17.02 13.29 3.48
C LEU A 17 -17.61 11.96 3.02
N ALA A 18 -18.11 11.87 1.77
CA ALA A 18 -18.78 10.69 1.25
C ALA A 18 -17.85 9.71 0.50
N LEU A 19 -16.56 10.04 0.30
CA LEU A 19 -15.67 9.13 -0.42
C LEU A 19 -15.35 7.88 0.42
N PRO A 20 -15.33 6.68 -0.22
CA PRO A 20 -14.90 5.47 0.46
C PRO A 20 -13.42 5.55 0.79
N LEU A 21 -13.10 5.45 2.08
CA LEU A 21 -11.71 5.46 2.58
C LEU A 21 -11.06 4.06 2.53
N HIS A 22 -11.82 3.05 2.11
CA HIS A 22 -11.40 1.65 2.10
C HIS A 22 -11.65 1.01 0.73
N ALA A 23 -10.74 0.11 0.36
CA ALA A 23 -10.84 -0.64 -0.88
C ALA A 23 -12.10 -1.53 -0.88
N ALA A 24 -12.88 -1.44 -1.95
CA ALA A 24 -13.94 -2.40 -2.23
C ALA A 24 -13.34 -3.78 -2.55
N PRO A 25 -14.08 -4.89 -2.36
CA PRO A 25 -13.56 -6.24 -2.64
C PRO A 25 -13.08 -6.42 -4.09
N THR A 26 -13.78 -5.83 -5.06
CA THR A 26 -13.37 -5.81 -6.48
C THR A 26 -12.01 -5.15 -6.69
N GLN A 27 -11.64 -4.21 -5.83
CA GLN A 27 -10.38 -3.48 -5.87
C GLN A 27 -9.22 -4.34 -5.34
N ILE A 28 -9.49 -5.35 -4.51
CA ILE A 28 -8.48 -6.32 -4.07
C ILE A 28 -8.06 -7.23 -5.22
N GLU A 29 -9.02 -7.76 -5.99
CA GLU A 29 -8.74 -8.59 -7.17
C GLU A 29 -7.94 -7.82 -8.22
N GLN A 30 -8.32 -6.57 -8.48
CA GLN A 30 -7.56 -5.67 -9.35
C GLN A 30 -6.14 -5.43 -8.82
N GLY A 31 -6.00 -5.22 -7.51
CA GLY A 31 -4.68 -5.07 -6.87
C GLY A 31 -3.81 -6.31 -7.03
N GLN A 32 -4.38 -7.51 -6.90
CA GLN A 32 -3.67 -8.78 -7.14
C GLN A 32 -3.19 -8.89 -8.59
N TYR A 33 -4.06 -8.55 -9.55
CA TYR A 33 -3.71 -8.55 -10.96
C TYR A 33 -2.55 -7.59 -11.27
N VAL A 34 -2.60 -6.35 -10.76
CA VAL A 34 -1.54 -5.36 -10.94
C VAL A 34 -0.23 -5.81 -10.27
N ALA A 35 -0.30 -6.39 -9.07
CA ALA A 35 0.87 -6.90 -8.37
C ALA A 35 1.56 -8.04 -9.12
N GLN A 36 0.78 -8.89 -9.80
CA GLN A 36 1.29 -9.96 -10.64
C GLN A 36 1.93 -9.41 -11.92
N LEU A 37 1.29 -8.45 -12.59
CA LEU A 37 1.86 -7.79 -13.76
C LEU A 37 3.16 -7.03 -13.45
N GLY A 38 3.24 -6.41 -12.28
CA GLY A 38 4.43 -5.70 -11.80
C GLY A 38 5.49 -6.61 -11.17
N ASP A 39 5.32 -7.94 -11.22
CA ASP A 39 6.21 -8.93 -10.62
C ASP A 39 6.64 -8.59 -9.17
N CYS A 40 5.69 -8.10 -8.37
CA CYS A 40 5.97 -7.70 -7.00
C CYS A 40 6.44 -8.88 -6.13
N ILE A 41 6.04 -10.10 -6.48
CA ILE A 41 6.34 -11.33 -5.73
C ILE A 41 7.84 -11.63 -5.77
N ALA A 42 8.50 -11.44 -6.92
CA ALA A 42 9.93 -11.69 -7.07
C ALA A 42 10.76 -10.86 -6.09
N CYS A 43 10.45 -9.57 -5.96
CA CYS A 43 11.20 -8.65 -5.12
C CYS A 43 10.77 -8.66 -3.64
N ARG A 44 9.57 -9.15 -3.30
CA ARG A 44 9.00 -9.06 -1.94
C ARG A 44 8.80 -10.43 -1.29
N THR A 45 9.50 -11.46 -1.75
CA THR A 45 9.47 -12.80 -1.14
C THR A 45 10.89 -13.34 -0.97
N ALA A 46 11.29 -13.62 0.27
CA ALA A 46 12.58 -14.26 0.53
C ALA A 46 12.55 -15.76 0.16
N LYS A 47 13.72 -16.35 -0.11
CA LYS A 47 13.88 -17.77 -0.52
C LYS A 47 13.20 -18.79 0.40
N LYS A 48 13.06 -18.48 1.69
CA LYS A 48 12.36 -19.29 2.70
C LYS A 48 11.37 -18.46 3.52
N GLY A 49 10.89 -17.35 2.96
CA GLY A 49 10.00 -16.42 3.62
C GLY A 49 8.53 -16.63 3.26
N GLN A 50 7.66 -15.94 4.00
CA GLN A 50 6.26 -15.83 3.60
C GLN A 50 6.14 -14.97 2.33
N VAL A 51 5.21 -15.34 1.46
CA VAL A 51 4.92 -14.60 0.23
C VAL A 51 4.58 -13.15 0.57
N MET A 52 5.18 -12.20 -0.16
CA MET A 52 4.97 -10.75 0.00
C MET A 52 5.46 -10.15 1.35
N ALA A 53 6.06 -10.96 2.22
CA ALA A 53 6.52 -10.52 3.54
C ALA A 53 7.88 -9.81 3.50
N GLY A 54 8.52 -9.73 2.33
CA GLY A 54 9.83 -9.12 2.16
C GLY A 54 10.99 -10.03 2.56
N GLY A 55 12.09 -9.40 3.00
CA GLY A 55 13.32 -10.08 3.42
C GLY A 55 14.23 -10.55 2.28
N LEU A 56 13.95 -10.21 1.02
CA LEU A 56 14.86 -10.48 -0.08
C LEU A 56 16.11 -9.60 0.02
N GLU A 57 17.26 -10.24 -0.06
CA GLU A 57 18.57 -9.60 -0.07
C GLU A 57 18.86 -8.98 -1.45
N LEU A 58 19.20 -7.69 -1.47
CA LEU A 58 19.53 -6.92 -2.66
C LEU A 58 20.94 -6.34 -2.47
N SER A 59 21.90 -6.84 -3.26
CA SER A 59 23.27 -6.33 -3.24
C SER A 59 23.35 -5.00 -3.97
N THR A 60 23.78 -3.94 -3.28
CA THR A 60 24.00 -2.62 -3.86
C THR A 60 25.42 -2.13 -3.55
N PRO A 61 25.96 -1.15 -4.28
CA PRO A 61 27.29 -0.59 -3.99
C PRO A 61 27.42 0.06 -2.61
N LEU A 62 26.30 0.40 -1.97
CA LEU A 62 26.23 1.02 -0.64
C LEU A 62 26.14 -0.02 0.48
N GLY A 63 26.06 -1.30 0.12
CA GLY A 63 25.82 -2.41 1.03
C GLY A 63 24.55 -3.18 0.68
N THR A 64 24.28 -4.21 1.48
CA THR A 64 23.10 -5.06 1.30
C THR A 64 21.85 -4.37 1.86
N ILE A 65 20.82 -4.23 1.03
CA ILE A 65 19.49 -3.77 1.44
C ILE A 65 18.50 -4.93 1.41
N TYR A 66 17.43 -4.83 2.20
CA TYR A 66 16.39 -5.86 2.26
C TYR A 66 15.06 -5.31 1.80
N SER A 67 14.31 -6.11 1.03
CA SER A 67 12.95 -5.78 0.65
C SER A 67 12.05 -5.71 1.90
N SER A 68 11.19 -4.71 2.00
CA SER A 68 10.27 -4.54 3.14
C SER A 68 9.07 -5.51 3.10
N ASN A 69 8.25 -5.52 4.14
CA ASN A 69 7.03 -6.32 4.20
C ASN A 69 5.84 -5.53 3.64
N ILE A 70 5.09 -6.07 2.65
CA ILE A 70 3.82 -5.49 2.16
C ILE A 70 2.57 -6.31 2.50
N THR A 71 2.68 -7.35 3.35
CA THR A 71 1.49 -8.05 3.86
C THR A 71 0.64 -7.10 4.72
N PRO A 72 -0.69 -7.25 4.74
CA PRO A 72 -1.56 -6.39 5.53
C PRO A 72 -1.18 -6.40 7.02
N ALA A 73 -0.82 -5.24 7.55
CA ALA A 73 -0.65 -5.05 8.99
C ALA A 73 -1.97 -4.60 9.63
N ALA A 74 -2.26 -5.06 10.85
CA ALA A 74 -3.46 -4.66 11.59
C ALA A 74 -3.60 -3.12 11.75
N ASN A 75 -2.48 -2.39 11.70
CA ASN A 75 -2.41 -0.94 11.84
C ASN A 75 -2.07 -0.18 10.52
N ARG A 76 -2.23 -0.80 9.34
CA ARG A 76 -2.01 -0.19 8.00
C ARG A 76 -0.63 0.46 7.78
N SER A 77 0.36 0.12 8.59
CA SER A 77 1.73 0.60 8.43
C SER A 77 2.57 -0.46 7.72
N MET A 78 3.29 -0.08 6.66
CA MET A 78 4.35 -0.93 6.09
C MET A 78 5.42 -1.14 7.16
N ARG A 79 5.61 -2.39 7.59
CA ARG A 79 6.70 -2.73 8.50
C ARG A 79 7.97 -2.88 7.68
N VAL A 80 8.88 -1.93 7.85
CA VAL A 80 10.29 -2.14 7.56
C VAL A 80 10.76 -3.19 8.55
N ILE A 81 10.76 -4.45 8.12
CA ILE A 81 11.39 -5.54 8.87
C ILE A 81 12.85 -5.12 9.06
N LYS A 82 13.19 -4.71 10.29
CA LYS A 82 14.58 -4.69 10.74
C LYS A 82 15.05 -6.13 10.58
N ALA A 83 15.97 -6.36 9.65
CA ALA A 83 16.48 -7.68 9.31
C ALA A 83 16.94 -8.40 10.59
N THR A 84 16.08 -9.25 11.13
CA THR A 84 16.47 -10.28 12.09
C THR A 84 16.34 -11.58 11.33
N ALA A 85 17.51 -12.10 10.97
CA ALA A 85 17.74 -13.44 10.43
C ALA A 85 17.11 -14.52 11.31
#